data_AF-A0A0M8W7U6-F1
#
_entry.id   AF-A0A0M8W7U6-F1
#
_cell.length_a   1.000
_cell.length_b   1.000
_cell.length_c   1.000
_cell.angle_alpha   90.00
_cell.angle_beta   90.00
_cell.angle_gamma   90.00
#
_symmetry.space_group_name_H-M   'P 1'
#
loop_
_entity.id
_entity.type
_entity.pdbx_description
1 polymer ?
#
loop_
_entity_poly.entity_id
_entity_poly.type
_entity_poly.pdbx_seq_one_letter_code
_entity_poly.pdbx_strand_id
1 'polypeptide(L)'
;MVCVQAFGWGSDADQLRLLRRVRSVLKPGGVLVLDHSNATAILRDYRSHAEAEVDGHTFTFERRYDPLTGRSGGEVRVQRPDGSACVLRDDVRLYHPAEVASLLERAGFVVARVDADFTPGAPVTADTRYVQFVATTRVSALEGHRGAAEGVDLRWAPDEVEFVRPAIERAWASLADVPETARRYDVADPYGAKAAPVLQRYFGMFLEPEQVTCGAGATGLLRSLAALAVDGFTCTGHPEFALAAAELGAPRGGAVVVVDRPGVSGEVMGLDEIRELEADVVIVDETCAAYLEPHDSAVRLLPHRRGLVVVRSMSKGYCCGGLRVGFALASKDIARRVREVAAPLAVSALSLDLSLALLGQGDVLRPLRERIRAVKPSFVDLLPEVAPGDPRVPWVRVPASVEGWLAERGLRGKALPDGIRLSVPLSERRRRAVLG
;
A
#
# COMPACT_ATOMS: atom_id res chain seq x y z
N MET A 1 -15.88 22.08 -5.74
CA MET A 1 -15.70 21.59 -7.12
C MET A 1 -14.84 22.58 -7.86
N VAL A 2 -13.89 22.12 -8.68
CA VAL A 2 -13.12 22.97 -9.59
C VAL A 2 -13.29 22.42 -10.99
N CYS A 3 -13.63 23.28 -11.94
CA CYS A 3 -13.73 22.92 -13.35
C CYS A 3 -12.49 23.41 -14.09
N VAL A 4 -11.84 22.54 -14.86
CA VAL A 4 -10.73 22.87 -15.75
C VAL A 4 -11.22 22.69 -17.18
N GLN A 5 -11.30 23.80 -17.89
CA GLN A 5 -11.61 23.85 -19.32
C GLN A 5 -10.37 24.30 -20.08
N ALA A 6 -10.33 24.03 -21.38
CA ALA A 6 -9.19 24.38 -22.25
C ALA A 6 -7.87 23.74 -21.80
N PHE A 7 -7.87 22.41 -21.64
CA PHE A 7 -6.68 21.63 -21.33
C PHE A 7 -5.79 21.44 -22.58
N GLY A 8 -4.46 21.60 -22.45
CA GLY A 8 -3.51 21.43 -23.55
C GLY A 8 -2.70 22.66 -23.97
N TRP A 9 -2.98 23.83 -23.38
CA TRP A 9 -2.15 25.02 -23.60
C TRP A 9 -0.87 24.99 -22.75
N GLY A 10 0.29 25.11 -23.40
CA GLY A 10 1.59 24.94 -22.73
C GLY A 10 2.06 23.48 -22.73
N SER A 11 3.08 23.16 -21.93
CA SER A 11 3.68 21.81 -21.88
C SER A 11 2.92 20.83 -20.98
N ASP A 12 3.21 19.54 -21.09
CA ASP A 12 2.73 18.51 -20.14
C ASP A 12 3.14 18.84 -18.69
N ALA A 13 4.32 19.46 -18.52
CA ALA A 13 4.77 19.92 -17.22
C ALA A 13 3.91 21.07 -16.68
N ASP A 14 3.44 21.97 -17.56
CA ASP A 14 2.47 23.02 -17.20
C ASP A 14 1.12 22.42 -16.83
N GLN A 15 0.62 21.44 -17.60
CA GLN A 15 -0.62 20.74 -17.27
C GLN A 15 -0.52 20.06 -15.91
N LEU A 16 0.59 19.37 -15.64
CA LEU A 16 0.79 18.69 -14.37
C LEU A 16 0.89 19.67 -13.20
N ARG A 17 1.53 20.83 -13.40
CA ARG A 17 1.57 21.93 -12.41
C ARG A 17 0.17 22.47 -12.13
N LEU A 18 -0.62 22.72 -13.18
CA LEU A 18 -2.01 23.16 -13.07
C LEU A 18 -2.83 22.15 -12.25
N LEU A 19 -2.81 20.87 -12.61
CA LEU A 19 -3.55 19.82 -11.91
C LEU A 19 -3.14 19.71 -10.44
N ARG A 20 -1.84 19.76 -10.13
CA ARG A 20 -1.35 19.75 -8.75
C ARG A 20 -1.79 20.98 -7.97
N ARG A 21 -1.83 22.16 -8.62
CA ARG A 21 -2.33 23.38 -8.00
C ARG A 21 -3.82 23.27 -7.70
N VAL A 22 -4.61 22.76 -8.64
CA VAL A 22 -6.04 22.49 -8.45
C VAL A 22 -6.25 21.52 -7.28
N ARG A 23 -5.49 20.43 -7.22
CA ARG A 23 -5.51 19.50 -6.08
C ARG A 23 -5.27 20.21 -4.75
N SER A 24 -4.29 21.11 -4.69
CA SER A 24 -3.92 21.80 -3.44
C SER A 24 -5.00 22.75 -2.90
N VAL A 25 -5.93 23.21 -3.74
CA VAL A 25 -7.00 24.13 -3.33
C VAL A 25 -8.35 23.44 -3.15
N LEU A 26 -8.47 22.17 -3.55
CA LEU A 26 -9.67 21.37 -3.29
C LEU A 26 -9.74 21.01 -1.81
N LYS A 27 -10.92 21.22 -1.21
CA LYS A 27 -11.23 20.70 0.13
C LYS A 27 -11.22 19.16 0.11
N PRO A 28 -11.05 18.49 1.27
CA PRO A 28 -11.25 17.04 1.36
C PRO A 28 -12.59 16.61 0.76
N GLY A 29 -12.59 15.55 -0.06
CA GLY A 29 -13.77 15.12 -0.83
C GLY A 29 -14.13 16.02 -2.03
N GLY A 30 -13.32 17.04 -2.32
CA GLY A 30 -13.51 17.94 -3.44
C GLY A 30 -13.36 17.24 -4.80
N VAL A 31 -14.22 17.61 -5.73
CA VAL A 31 -14.27 17.07 -7.09
C VAL A 31 -13.60 18.02 -8.09
N LEU A 32 -12.75 17.47 -8.94
CA LEU A 32 -12.27 18.06 -10.19
C LEU A 32 -13.16 17.57 -11.35
N VAL A 33 -13.64 18.50 -12.16
CA VAL A 33 -14.22 18.21 -13.47
C VAL A 33 -13.28 18.79 -14.52
N LEU A 34 -12.73 17.96 -15.40
CA LEU A 34 -11.80 18.39 -16.44
C LEU A 34 -12.34 17.98 -17.80
N ASP A 35 -12.53 18.93 -18.70
CA ASP A 35 -12.83 18.66 -20.10
C ASP A 35 -11.60 18.83 -21.00
N HIS A 36 -11.55 18.01 -22.04
CA HIS A 36 -10.59 18.18 -23.12
C HIS A 36 -11.17 17.71 -24.45
N SER A 37 -10.59 18.23 -25.52
CA SER A 37 -10.79 17.77 -26.89
C SER A 37 -10.09 16.43 -27.11
N ASN A 38 -10.83 15.41 -27.55
CA ASN A 38 -10.28 14.08 -27.83
C ASN A 38 -9.51 14.07 -29.15
N ALA A 39 -8.19 13.87 -29.09
CA ALA A 39 -7.33 13.81 -30.27
C ALA A 39 -7.84 12.83 -31.33
N THR A 40 -8.39 11.68 -30.93
CA THR A 40 -8.89 10.64 -31.85
C THR A 40 -9.98 11.17 -32.78
N ALA A 41 -10.97 11.88 -32.23
CA ALA A 41 -12.05 12.46 -33.00
C ALA A 41 -11.58 13.68 -33.82
N ILE A 42 -10.65 14.49 -33.27
CA ILE A 42 -10.12 15.66 -33.98
C ILE A 42 -9.34 15.26 -35.22
N LEU A 43 -8.46 14.25 -35.09
CA LEU A 43 -7.50 13.91 -36.14
C LEU A 43 -8.13 13.26 -37.36
N ARG A 44 -9.30 12.64 -37.19
CA ARG A 44 -10.05 12.02 -38.29
C ARG A 44 -10.41 13.03 -39.38
N ASP A 45 -10.84 14.23 -38.98
CA ASP A 45 -11.27 15.30 -39.88
C ASP A 45 -10.34 16.52 -39.80
N TYR A 46 -9.07 16.31 -39.45
CA TYR A 46 -8.12 17.41 -39.27
C TYR A 46 -7.86 18.16 -40.58
N ARG A 47 -8.05 19.47 -40.54
CA ARG A 47 -7.75 20.37 -41.65
C ARG A 47 -6.64 21.32 -41.26
N SER A 48 -5.58 21.36 -42.06
CA SER A 48 -4.46 22.31 -41.90
C SER A 48 -4.86 23.74 -42.23
N HIS A 49 -5.92 23.91 -43.00
CA HIS A 49 -6.55 25.19 -43.28
C HIS A 49 -8.07 25.09 -43.10
N ALA A 50 -8.66 26.04 -42.39
CA ALA A 50 -10.11 26.13 -42.25
C ALA A 50 -10.53 27.59 -42.14
N GLU A 51 -11.74 27.89 -42.60
CA GLU A 51 -12.37 29.20 -42.43
C GLU A 51 -13.72 29.03 -41.73
N ALA A 52 -14.05 29.96 -40.85
CA ALA A 52 -15.33 30.02 -40.19
C ALA A 52 -15.77 31.48 -40.07
N GLU A 53 -17.07 31.73 -40.23
CA GLU A 53 -17.67 33.03 -39.99
C GLU A 53 -18.59 32.93 -38.78
N VAL A 54 -18.36 33.76 -37.77
CA VAL A 54 -19.16 33.80 -36.53
C VAL A 54 -19.40 35.25 -36.18
N ASP A 55 -20.66 35.65 -36.02
CA ASP A 55 -21.06 37.02 -35.65
C ASP A 55 -20.39 38.11 -36.50
N GLY A 56 -20.30 37.89 -37.82
CA GLY A 56 -19.66 38.79 -38.79
C GLY A 56 -18.12 38.84 -38.73
N HIS A 57 -17.49 38.04 -37.88
CA HIS A 57 -16.05 37.88 -37.84
C HIS A 57 -15.63 36.70 -38.70
N THR A 58 -14.61 36.89 -39.53
CA THR A 58 -14.00 35.80 -40.30
C THR A 58 -12.77 35.28 -39.54
N PHE A 59 -12.73 33.97 -39.30
CA PHE A 59 -11.63 33.26 -38.68
C PHE A 59 -10.96 32.36 -39.71
N THR A 60 -9.71 32.64 -40.04
CA THR A 60 -8.88 31.78 -40.89
C THR A 60 -7.86 31.06 -40.03
N PHE A 61 -7.96 29.74 -39.97
CA PHE A 61 -7.08 28.86 -39.22
C PHE A 61 -6.00 28.30 -40.14
N GLU A 62 -4.72 28.53 -39.83
CA GLU A 62 -3.57 27.89 -40.48
C GLU A 62 -2.81 27.09 -39.42
N ARG A 63 -2.80 25.76 -39.52
CA ARG A 63 -2.26 24.88 -38.46
C ARG A 63 -1.60 23.61 -39.00
N ARG A 64 -0.64 23.09 -38.23
CA ARG A 64 0.06 21.83 -38.50
C ARG A 64 0.04 20.95 -37.26
N TYR A 65 -0.30 19.68 -37.46
CA TYR A 65 -0.22 18.66 -36.43
C TYR A 65 1.10 17.90 -36.53
N ASP A 66 1.77 17.75 -35.38
CA ASP A 66 2.94 16.90 -35.21
C ASP A 66 2.53 15.60 -34.48
N PRO A 67 2.52 14.44 -35.16
CA PRO A 67 2.09 13.19 -34.55
C PRO A 67 3.07 12.65 -33.50
N LEU A 68 4.34 13.08 -33.49
CA LEU A 68 5.31 12.62 -32.50
C LEU A 68 5.13 13.31 -31.15
N THR A 69 4.71 14.58 -31.18
CA THR A 69 4.52 15.37 -29.96
C THR A 69 3.05 15.54 -29.60
N GLY A 70 2.12 15.23 -30.50
CA GLY A 70 0.68 15.43 -30.33
C GLY A 70 0.25 16.90 -30.39
N ARG A 71 1.14 17.81 -30.79
CA ARG A 71 0.84 19.26 -30.84
C ARG A 71 0.23 19.67 -32.17
N SER A 72 -0.83 20.47 -32.09
CA SER A 72 -1.37 21.24 -33.20
C SER A 72 -0.93 22.68 -33.01
N GLY A 73 0.00 23.14 -33.85
CA GLY A 73 0.58 24.49 -33.80
C GLY A 73 0.22 25.30 -35.05
N GLY A 74 -0.05 26.58 -34.89
CA GLY A 74 -0.51 27.43 -35.98
C GLY A 74 -0.90 28.85 -35.56
N GLU A 75 -1.62 29.52 -36.45
CA GLU A 75 -2.15 30.86 -36.25
C GLU A 75 -3.62 30.92 -36.68
N VAL A 76 -4.39 31.73 -35.97
CA VAL A 76 -5.77 32.07 -36.31
C VAL A 76 -5.78 33.55 -36.65
N ARG A 77 -6.04 33.87 -37.92
CA ARG A 77 -6.28 35.25 -38.35
C ARG A 77 -7.76 35.55 -38.14
N VAL A 78 -8.04 36.61 -37.39
CA VAL A 78 -9.39 37.08 -37.11
C VAL A 78 -9.58 38.41 -37.82
N GLN A 79 -10.51 38.47 -38.77
CA GLN A 79 -10.91 39.68 -39.45
C GLN A 79 -12.27 40.13 -38.93
N ARG A 80 -12.35 41.38 -38.48
CA ARG A 80 -13.55 41.97 -37.88
C ARG A 80 -14.40 42.69 -38.93
N PRO A 81 -15.71 42.90 -38.66
CA PRO A 81 -16.59 43.63 -39.57
C PRO A 81 -16.13 45.06 -39.92
N ASP A 82 -15.39 45.70 -39.02
CA ASP A 82 -14.85 47.06 -39.21
C ASP A 82 -13.60 47.11 -40.11
N GLY A 83 -13.17 45.97 -40.65
CA GLY A 83 -11.98 45.83 -41.49
C GLY A 83 -10.68 45.65 -40.72
N SER A 84 -10.69 45.73 -39.38
CA SER A 84 -9.50 45.44 -38.58
C SER A 84 -9.20 43.93 -38.52
N ALA A 85 -7.93 43.57 -38.36
CA ALA A 85 -7.51 42.18 -38.24
C ALA A 85 -6.53 41.99 -37.08
N CYS A 86 -6.53 40.79 -36.48
CA CYS A 86 -5.47 40.35 -35.58
C CYS A 86 -5.12 38.89 -35.81
N VAL A 87 -3.93 38.49 -35.36
CA VAL A 87 -3.44 37.12 -35.47
C VAL A 87 -3.22 36.57 -34.07
N LEU A 88 -3.83 35.42 -33.79
CA LEU A 88 -3.67 34.68 -32.53
C LEU A 88 -2.83 33.44 -32.79
N ARG A 89 -1.88 33.13 -31.91
CA ARG A 89 -1.18 31.84 -31.97
C ARG A 89 -2.07 30.74 -31.40
N ASP A 90 -2.18 29.65 -32.13
CA ASP A 90 -2.93 28.45 -31.76
C ASP A 90 -1.95 27.30 -31.60
N ASP A 91 -1.45 27.10 -30.37
CA ASP A 91 -0.53 26.02 -30.03
C ASP A 91 -1.13 25.23 -28.87
N VAL A 92 -1.74 24.10 -29.23
CA VAL A 92 -2.44 23.24 -28.30
C VAL A 92 -1.95 21.80 -28.42
N ARG A 93 -1.70 21.17 -27.28
CA ARG A 93 -1.50 19.73 -27.20
C ARG A 93 -2.86 19.03 -27.23
N LEU A 94 -3.09 18.22 -28.26
CA LEU A 94 -4.26 17.37 -28.38
C LEU A 94 -3.98 16.06 -27.66
N TYR A 95 -4.74 15.72 -26.61
CA TYR A 95 -4.53 14.50 -25.83
C TYR A 95 -5.48 13.38 -26.25
N HIS A 96 -4.99 12.15 -26.17
CA HIS A 96 -5.85 10.98 -26.07
C HIS A 96 -6.40 10.88 -24.62
N PRO A 97 -7.65 10.41 -24.41
CA PRO A 97 -8.22 10.31 -23.07
C PRO A 97 -7.34 9.52 -22.07
N ALA A 98 -6.66 8.48 -22.54
CA ALA A 98 -5.72 7.70 -21.71
C ALA A 98 -4.53 8.54 -21.19
N GLU A 99 -4.04 9.50 -21.97
CA GLU A 99 -2.96 10.40 -21.54
C GLU A 99 -3.43 11.35 -20.45
N VAL A 100 -4.66 11.87 -20.58
CA VAL A 100 -5.28 12.72 -19.55
C VAL A 100 -5.51 11.95 -18.25
N ALA A 101 -6.00 10.71 -18.33
CA ALA A 101 -6.14 9.83 -17.17
C ALA A 101 -4.79 9.64 -16.45
N SER A 102 -3.73 9.35 -17.21
CA SER A 102 -2.37 9.21 -16.66
C SER A 102 -1.86 10.50 -15.99
N LEU A 103 -2.12 11.67 -16.60
CA LEU A 103 -1.76 12.96 -16.02
C LEU A 103 -2.50 13.24 -14.70
N LEU A 104 -3.80 12.90 -14.62
CA LEU A 104 -4.61 13.01 -13.41
C LEU A 104 -4.06 12.13 -12.28
N GLU A 105 -3.74 10.87 -12.58
CA GLU A 105 -3.13 9.95 -11.60
C GLU A 105 -1.78 10.47 -11.08
N ARG A 106 -0.90 10.92 -11.98
CA ARG A 106 0.40 11.53 -11.64
C ARG A 106 0.27 12.84 -10.86
N ALA A 107 -0.85 13.53 -10.98
CA ALA A 107 -1.20 14.71 -10.18
C ALA A 107 -1.78 14.35 -8.80
N GLY A 108 -2.09 13.07 -8.54
CA GLY A 108 -2.63 12.58 -7.29
C GLY A 108 -4.15 12.62 -7.23
N PHE A 109 -4.83 12.48 -8.37
CA PHE A 109 -6.27 12.27 -8.45
C PHE A 109 -6.61 10.79 -8.65
N VAL A 110 -7.84 10.43 -8.33
CA VAL A 110 -8.50 9.18 -8.67
C VAL A 110 -9.68 9.52 -9.58
N VAL A 111 -9.68 8.97 -10.79
CA VAL A 111 -10.78 9.15 -11.75
C VAL A 111 -11.98 8.34 -11.29
N ALA A 112 -13.10 9.02 -11.02
CA ALA A 112 -14.35 8.40 -10.59
C ALA A 112 -15.27 8.10 -11.78
N ARG A 113 -15.27 8.97 -12.80
CA ARG A 113 -16.11 8.84 -14.00
C ARG A 113 -15.48 9.53 -15.20
N VAL A 114 -15.80 9.04 -16.39
CA VAL A 114 -15.45 9.66 -17.67
C VAL A 114 -16.72 9.73 -18.53
N ASP A 115 -17.07 10.92 -18.97
CA ASP A 115 -18.31 11.24 -19.68
C ASP A 115 -18.00 11.76 -21.10
N ALA A 116 -18.90 11.51 -22.05
CA ALA A 116 -18.79 11.99 -23.44
C ALA A 116 -19.67 13.22 -23.68
N ASP A 117 -19.15 14.19 -24.44
CA ASP A 117 -19.86 15.35 -25.00
C ASP A 117 -20.77 16.07 -24.00
N PHE A 118 -20.25 16.25 -22.78
CA PHE A 118 -20.90 16.94 -21.66
C PHE A 118 -22.19 16.27 -21.17
N THR A 119 -22.37 14.98 -21.50
CA THR A 119 -23.52 14.17 -21.10
C THR A 119 -23.10 13.18 -20.01
N PRO A 120 -23.53 13.36 -18.75
CA PRO A 120 -23.16 12.47 -17.64
C PRO A 120 -23.51 11.00 -17.93
N GLY A 121 -22.53 10.11 -17.75
CA GLY A 121 -22.66 8.66 -17.98
C GLY A 121 -22.58 8.23 -19.45
N ALA A 122 -22.50 9.17 -20.40
CA ALA A 122 -22.39 8.82 -21.80
C ALA A 122 -21.03 8.16 -22.10
N PRO A 123 -21.01 7.03 -22.83
CA PRO A 123 -19.78 6.29 -23.09
C PRO A 123 -18.86 7.07 -24.03
N VAL A 124 -17.58 7.12 -23.69
CA VAL A 124 -16.54 7.68 -24.58
C VAL A 124 -16.20 6.69 -25.67
N THR A 125 -16.22 7.16 -26.92
CA THR A 125 -15.88 6.39 -28.12
C THR A 125 -14.77 7.11 -28.91
N ALA A 126 -14.30 6.50 -29.99
CA ALA A 126 -13.37 7.14 -30.92
C ALA A 126 -13.97 8.40 -31.59
N ASP A 127 -15.29 8.53 -31.62
CA ASP A 127 -16.01 9.63 -32.28
C ASP A 127 -16.38 10.76 -31.31
N THR A 128 -16.24 10.53 -30.01
CA THR A 128 -16.54 11.51 -28.97
C THR A 128 -15.63 12.72 -29.13
N ARG A 129 -16.22 13.91 -29.29
CA ARG A 129 -15.48 15.15 -29.55
C ARG A 129 -14.86 15.70 -28.26
N TYR A 130 -15.64 15.76 -27.20
CA TYR A 130 -15.22 16.27 -25.89
C TYR A 130 -15.36 15.18 -24.83
N VAL A 131 -14.33 15.03 -24.01
CA VAL A 131 -14.31 14.03 -22.92
C VAL A 131 -14.16 14.74 -21.60
N GLN A 132 -15.05 14.45 -20.66
CA GLN A 132 -15.05 15.02 -19.31
C GLN A 132 -14.63 13.98 -18.28
N PHE A 133 -13.58 14.27 -17.53
CA PHE A 133 -13.14 13.48 -16.38
C PHE A 133 -13.72 14.07 -15.10
N VAL A 134 -14.36 13.22 -14.28
CA VAL A 134 -14.73 13.52 -12.89
C VAL A 134 -13.75 12.81 -11.99
N ALA A 135 -12.97 13.55 -11.21
CA ALA A 135 -11.91 13.00 -10.39
C ALA A 135 -11.91 13.56 -8.96
N THR A 136 -11.45 12.76 -8.00
CA THR A 136 -11.32 13.14 -6.59
C THR A 136 -9.85 13.07 -6.17
N THR A 137 -9.49 13.73 -5.07
CA THR A 137 -8.11 13.68 -4.58
C THR A 137 -7.80 12.31 -3.99
N ARG A 138 -6.63 11.76 -4.32
CA ARG A 138 -6.12 10.57 -3.65
C ARG A 138 -5.81 10.95 -2.20
N VAL A 139 -6.51 10.33 -1.26
CA VAL A 139 -6.22 10.47 0.17
C VAL A 139 -4.79 9.96 0.39
N SER A 140 -3.91 10.84 0.85
CA SER A 140 -2.54 10.45 1.13
C SER A 140 -2.50 9.55 2.36
N ALA A 141 -1.64 8.54 2.37
CA ALA A 141 -1.35 7.78 3.60
C ALA A 141 -0.91 8.70 4.76
N LEU A 142 -0.31 9.86 4.45
CA LEU A 142 0.06 10.90 5.42
C LEU A 142 -1.15 11.64 6.00
N GLU A 143 -2.27 11.77 5.27
CA GLU A 143 -3.50 12.38 5.79
C GLU A 143 -4.17 11.45 6.81
N GLY A 144 -4.02 10.13 6.66
CA GLY A 144 -4.42 9.16 7.69
C GLY A 144 -3.73 9.38 9.05
N HIS A 145 -2.58 10.05 9.07
CA HIS A 145 -1.83 10.44 10.26
C HIS A 145 -2.07 11.89 10.71
N ARG A 146 -2.67 12.75 9.88
CA ARG A 146 -3.02 14.13 10.24
C ARG A 146 -4.46 14.19 10.71
N GLY A 147 -4.66 13.92 11.99
CA GLY A 147 -5.95 14.11 12.63
C GLY A 147 -5.99 13.52 14.02
N ALA A 148 -5.53 14.29 15.00
CA ALA A 148 -6.05 14.20 16.36
C ALA A 148 -7.51 14.72 16.35
N ALA A 149 -8.39 13.98 15.68
CA ALA A 149 -9.82 14.16 15.87
C ALA A 149 -10.17 13.62 17.27
N GLU A 150 -11.11 14.27 17.93
CA GLU A 150 -11.74 13.80 19.17
C GLU A 150 -12.19 12.33 18.99
N GLY A 151 -11.96 11.50 20.02
CA GLY A 151 -12.35 10.08 20.01
C GLY A 151 -11.20 9.05 19.93
N VAL A 152 -11.51 7.77 20.14
CA VAL A 152 -10.55 6.67 20.22
C VAL A 152 -10.27 6.07 18.85
N ASP A 153 -9.00 6.12 18.44
CA ASP A 153 -8.56 5.45 17.21
C ASP A 153 -8.27 3.96 17.47
N LEU A 154 -9.11 3.09 16.90
CA LEU A 154 -9.00 1.63 16.95
C LEU A 154 -8.44 1.03 15.64
N ARG A 155 -7.96 1.86 14.70
CA ARG A 155 -7.30 1.37 13.48
C ARG A 155 -5.98 0.65 13.78
N TRP A 156 -5.34 0.99 14.90
CA TRP A 156 -4.13 0.38 15.45
C TRP A 156 -4.19 0.32 16.98
N ALA A 157 -3.27 -0.44 17.59
CA ALA A 157 -3.15 -0.63 19.05
C ALA A 157 -1.79 -0.09 19.55
N PRO A 158 -1.66 1.22 19.82
CA PRO A 158 -0.40 1.82 20.28
C PRO A 158 -0.06 1.44 21.73
N ASP A 159 -1.04 0.93 22.47
CA ASP A 159 -1.00 0.49 23.85
C ASP A 159 -0.45 -0.93 24.05
N GLU A 160 -0.21 -1.70 22.99
CA GLU A 160 0.52 -2.98 23.06
C GLU A 160 1.87 -2.83 23.77
N VAL A 161 2.51 -1.67 23.59
CA VAL A 161 3.83 -1.36 24.14
C VAL A 161 3.87 -1.43 25.67
N GLU A 162 2.76 -1.21 26.36
CA GLU A 162 2.69 -1.28 27.83
C GLU A 162 3.09 -2.69 28.34
N PHE A 163 2.89 -3.73 27.52
CA PHE A 163 3.12 -5.12 27.89
C PHE A 163 4.50 -5.66 27.44
N VAL A 164 5.24 -4.89 26.64
CA VAL A 164 6.51 -5.32 26.02
C VAL A 164 7.66 -4.35 26.28
N ARG A 165 7.37 -3.10 26.69
CA ARG A 165 8.35 -2.05 26.98
C ARG A 165 9.51 -2.48 27.87
N PRO A 166 9.30 -3.18 29.00
CA PRO A 166 10.43 -3.60 29.84
C PRO A 166 11.43 -4.50 29.12
N ALA A 167 10.97 -5.35 28.19
CA ALA A 167 11.85 -6.20 27.39
C ALA A 167 12.63 -5.39 26.34
N ILE A 168 11.98 -4.41 25.72
CA ILE A 168 12.61 -3.48 24.78
C ILE A 168 13.72 -2.68 25.48
N GLU A 169 13.45 -2.15 26.67
CA GLU A 169 14.41 -1.40 27.48
C GLU A 169 15.61 -2.26 27.87
N ARG A 170 15.39 -3.51 28.30
CA ARG A 170 16.48 -4.47 28.56
C ARG A 170 17.31 -4.77 27.32
N ALA A 171 16.68 -4.89 26.15
CA ALA A 171 17.39 -5.12 24.90
C ALA A 171 18.32 -3.94 24.57
N TRP A 172 17.83 -2.71 24.69
CA TRP A 172 18.65 -1.51 24.54
C TRP A 172 19.80 -1.44 25.54
N ALA A 173 19.52 -1.70 26.82
CA ALA A 173 20.53 -1.67 27.88
C ALA A 173 21.63 -2.74 27.70
N SER A 174 21.34 -3.81 26.96
CA SER A 174 22.31 -4.88 26.67
C SER A 174 23.30 -4.56 25.55
N LEU A 175 23.03 -3.52 24.75
CA LEU A 175 23.94 -3.13 23.66
C LEU A 175 25.12 -2.33 24.21
N ALA A 176 26.32 -2.80 23.93
CA ALA A 176 27.56 -2.07 24.20
C ALA A 176 27.95 -1.21 22.98
N ASP A 177 28.50 -0.03 23.24
CA ASP A 177 29.00 0.89 22.22
C ASP A 177 28.06 1.06 21.00
N VAL A 178 26.88 1.63 21.28
CA VAL A 178 25.85 1.91 20.26
C VAL A 178 26.40 2.72 19.07
N PRO A 179 27.24 3.77 19.27
CA PRO A 179 27.86 4.49 18.15
C PRO A 179 28.73 3.61 17.25
N GLU A 180 29.52 2.70 17.83
CA GLU A 180 30.32 1.76 17.02
C GLU A 180 29.43 0.75 16.30
N THR A 181 28.43 0.19 16.98
CA THR A 181 27.48 -0.75 16.37
C THR A 181 26.72 -0.11 15.21
N ALA A 182 26.39 1.18 15.30
CA ALA A 182 25.74 1.92 14.22
C ALA A 182 26.65 2.17 13.01
N ARG A 183 27.98 2.23 13.21
CA ARG A 183 28.97 2.37 12.14
C ARG A 183 29.34 1.06 11.46
N ARG A 184 29.12 -0.08 12.15
CA ARG A 184 29.51 -1.40 11.67
C ARG A 184 28.82 -1.75 10.35
N TYR A 185 29.61 -2.28 9.42
CA TYR A 185 29.16 -2.72 8.10
C TYR A 185 29.47 -4.21 7.93
N ASP A 186 28.46 -5.05 8.16
CA ASP A 186 28.59 -6.52 8.26
C ASP A 186 28.72 -7.20 6.88
N VAL A 187 29.72 -6.84 6.08
CA VAL A 187 29.91 -7.34 4.70
C VAL A 187 30.12 -8.85 4.59
N ALA A 188 30.65 -9.48 5.65
CA ALA A 188 30.83 -10.92 5.72
C ALA A 188 29.52 -11.67 6.03
N ASP A 189 28.49 -10.96 6.45
CA ASP A 189 27.15 -11.51 6.71
C ASP A 189 26.06 -10.62 6.08
N PRO A 190 25.99 -10.56 4.74
CA PRO A 190 25.09 -9.64 4.05
C PRO A 190 23.60 -9.95 4.25
N TYR A 191 23.27 -11.14 4.76
CA TYR A 191 21.89 -11.59 4.98
C TYR A 191 21.54 -11.77 6.46
N GLY A 192 22.44 -11.43 7.39
CA GLY A 192 22.19 -11.55 8.82
C GLY A 192 22.06 -13.00 9.31
N ALA A 193 22.81 -13.93 8.73
CA ALA A 193 22.94 -15.32 9.13
C ALA A 193 23.32 -15.48 10.62
N LYS A 194 23.99 -14.48 11.22
CA LYS A 194 24.25 -14.41 12.67
C LYS A 194 22.98 -14.44 13.53
N ALA A 195 21.80 -14.19 12.96
CA ALA A 195 20.52 -14.31 13.64
C ALA A 195 20.15 -15.77 13.95
N ALA A 196 20.68 -16.75 13.21
CA ALA A 196 20.25 -18.14 13.31
C ALA A 196 20.35 -18.72 14.73
N PRO A 197 21.45 -18.59 15.49
CA PRO A 197 21.54 -19.15 16.85
C PRO A 197 20.49 -18.58 17.82
N VAL A 198 20.10 -17.31 17.66
CA VAL A 198 19.07 -16.68 18.49
C VAL A 198 17.69 -17.20 18.09
N LEU A 199 17.40 -17.27 16.79
CA LEU A 199 16.14 -17.79 16.26
C LEU A 199 15.96 -19.28 16.59
N GLN A 200 17.04 -20.06 16.59
CA GLN A 200 17.02 -21.47 17.02
C GLN A 200 16.51 -21.61 18.46
N ARG A 201 17.07 -20.82 19.38
CA ARG A 201 16.62 -20.80 20.79
C ARG A 201 15.19 -20.32 20.91
N TYR A 202 14.83 -19.27 20.18
CA TYR A 202 13.48 -18.69 20.21
C TYR A 202 12.40 -19.67 19.74
N PHE A 203 12.65 -20.40 18.65
CA PHE A 203 11.69 -21.37 18.10
C PHE A 203 11.85 -22.80 18.63
N GLY A 204 12.87 -23.06 19.45
CA GLY A 204 13.15 -24.39 19.97
C GLY A 204 13.39 -25.43 18.86
N MET A 205 14.14 -25.06 17.82
CA MET A 205 14.51 -25.96 16.72
C MET A 205 15.87 -25.60 16.13
N PHE A 206 16.46 -26.57 15.44
CA PHE A 206 17.66 -26.35 14.65
C PHE A 206 17.35 -25.56 13.37
N LEU A 207 18.20 -24.57 13.07
CA LEU A 207 18.15 -23.72 11.89
C LEU A 207 19.59 -23.46 11.45
N GLU A 208 19.92 -23.81 10.22
CA GLU A 208 21.21 -23.47 9.66
C GLU A 208 21.28 -21.97 9.36
N PRO A 209 22.47 -21.34 9.47
CA PRO A 209 22.65 -19.93 9.11
C PRO A 209 22.10 -19.60 7.72
N GLU A 210 22.23 -20.53 6.76
CA GLU A 210 21.78 -20.42 5.37
C GLU A 210 20.26 -20.26 5.23
N GLN A 211 19.51 -20.82 6.17
CA GLN A 211 18.04 -20.79 6.18
C GLN A 211 17.48 -19.44 6.62
N VAL A 212 18.33 -18.53 7.12
CA VAL A 212 17.91 -17.22 7.61
C VAL A 212 18.36 -16.13 6.63
N THR A 213 17.41 -15.26 6.28
CA THR A 213 17.63 -14.05 5.49
C THR A 213 16.94 -12.87 6.15
N CYS A 214 17.71 -11.87 6.59
CA CYS A 214 17.20 -10.64 7.18
C CYS A 214 16.89 -9.61 6.07
N GLY A 215 15.85 -8.80 6.26
CA GLY A 215 15.47 -7.75 5.32
C GLY A 215 14.85 -6.53 5.99
N ALA A 216 14.68 -5.47 5.20
CA ALA A 216 14.16 -4.16 5.61
C ALA A 216 12.66 -4.20 5.99
N GLY A 217 12.35 -4.92 7.06
CA GLY A 217 11.01 -5.32 7.46
C GLY A 217 10.42 -6.41 6.57
N ALA A 218 9.24 -6.91 6.96
CA ALA A 218 8.52 -7.91 6.17
C ALA A 218 8.12 -7.40 4.79
N THR A 219 7.72 -6.13 4.66
CA THR A 219 7.34 -5.53 3.36
C THR A 219 8.48 -5.61 2.33
N GLY A 220 9.71 -5.27 2.74
CA GLY A 220 10.87 -5.37 1.85
C GLY A 220 11.14 -6.81 1.42
N LEU A 221 11.05 -7.75 2.38
CA LEU A 221 11.20 -9.17 2.09
C LEU A 221 10.13 -9.69 1.13
N LEU A 222 8.85 -9.39 1.38
CA LEU A 222 7.75 -9.82 0.51
C LEU A 222 7.89 -9.27 -0.92
N ARG A 223 8.34 -8.01 -1.06
CA ARG A 223 8.63 -7.42 -2.37
C ARG A 223 9.76 -8.17 -3.09
N SER A 224 10.84 -8.47 -2.40
CA SER A 224 11.94 -9.28 -2.95
C SER A 224 11.49 -10.69 -3.34
N LEU A 225 10.71 -11.34 -2.48
CA LEU A 225 10.22 -12.70 -2.70
C LEU A 225 9.25 -12.80 -3.89
N ALA A 226 8.65 -11.69 -4.34
CA ALA A 226 7.83 -11.67 -5.55
C ALA A 226 8.59 -12.12 -6.81
N ALA A 227 9.93 -11.99 -6.83
CA ALA A 227 10.75 -12.51 -7.90
C ALA A 227 10.78 -14.05 -7.98
N LEU A 228 10.26 -14.76 -6.97
CA LEU A 228 10.07 -16.22 -7.04
C LEU A 228 8.82 -16.62 -7.83
N ALA A 229 7.91 -15.67 -8.10
CA ALA A 229 6.61 -15.91 -8.72
C ALA A 229 6.60 -15.74 -10.24
N VAL A 230 7.75 -15.89 -10.92
CA VAL A 230 7.85 -15.70 -12.39
C VAL A 230 6.83 -16.56 -13.14
N ASP A 231 6.61 -17.80 -12.69
CA ASP A 231 5.67 -18.76 -13.29
C ASP A 231 4.25 -18.66 -12.72
N GLY A 232 3.98 -17.62 -11.92
CA GLY A 232 2.66 -17.26 -11.42
C GLY A 232 2.45 -17.47 -9.92
N PHE A 233 1.43 -16.79 -9.38
CA PHE A 233 1.13 -16.78 -7.95
C PHE A 233 -0.35 -16.70 -7.59
N THR A 234 -0.65 -17.22 -6.40
CA THR A 234 -1.88 -16.99 -5.65
C THR A 234 -1.55 -16.39 -4.29
N CYS A 235 -2.34 -15.42 -3.82
CA CYS A 235 -2.11 -14.78 -2.52
C CYS A 235 -3.40 -14.50 -1.77
N THR A 236 -3.38 -14.64 -0.44
CA THR A 236 -4.40 -14.13 0.48
C THR A 236 -3.85 -12.91 1.23
N GLY A 237 -4.62 -11.82 1.37
CA GLY A 237 -4.29 -10.71 2.26
C GLY A 237 -3.04 -9.84 1.98
N HIS A 238 -2.33 -10.05 0.86
CA HIS A 238 -1.01 -9.43 0.59
C HIS A 238 -0.97 -8.47 -0.60
N PRO A 239 -1.29 -7.17 -0.41
CA PRO A 239 -1.18 -6.21 -1.49
C PRO A 239 0.27 -6.01 -1.94
N GLU A 240 1.25 -6.00 -1.02
CA GLU A 240 2.65 -5.68 -1.37
C GLU A 240 3.30 -6.76 -2.24
N PHE A 241 3.13 -8.04 -1.89
CA PHE A 241 3.60 -9.14 -2.73
C PHE A 241 2.90 -9.13 -4.10
N ALA A 242 1.57 -9.02 -4.10
CA ALA A 242 0.79 -9.05 -5.34
C ALA A 242 1.11 -7.89 -6.28
N LEU A 243 1.32 -6.68 -5.73
CA LEU A 243 1.74 -5.50 -6.49
C LEU A 243 3.13 -5.69 -7.07
N ALA A 244 4.10 -6.16 -6.26
CA ALA A 244 5.45 -6.42 -6.72
C ALA A 244 5.51 -7.51 -7.80
N ALA A 245 4.74 -8.59 -7.64
CA ALA A 245 4.65 -9.65 -8.63
C ALA A 245 4.02 -9.14 -9.94
N ALA A 246 2.99 -8.31 -9.87
CA ALA A 246 2.39 -7.68 -11.04
C ALA A 246 3.35 -6.71 -11.76
N GLU A 247 4.15 -5.93 -11.02
CA GLU A 247 5.21 -5.08 -11.59
C GLU A 247 6.26 -5.91 -12.36
N LEU A 248 6.52 -7.14 -11.93
CA LEU A 248 7.42 -8.10 -12.60
C LEU A 248 6.75 -8.88 -13.74
N GLY A 249 5.46 -8.66 -14.00
CA GLY A 249 4.72 -9.37 -15.04
C GLY A 249 4.30 -10.80 -14.68
N ALA A 250 4.33 -11.19 -13.40
CA ALA A 250 3.93 -12.51 -12.96
C ALA A 250 2.41 -12.75 -13.17
N PRO A 251 2.00 -13.86 -13.81
CA PRO A 251 0.58 -14.17 -13.99
C PRO A 251 -0.10 -14.59 -12.68
N ARG A 252 -1.44 -14.54 -12.65
CA ARG A 252 -2.25 -15.06 -11.55
C ARG A 252 -2.44 -16.57 -11.67
N GLY A 253 -2.47 -17.26 -10.53
CA GLY A 253 -2.48 -18.71 -10.43
C GLY A 253 -1.08 -19.29 -10.57
N GLY A 254 -0.80 -20.48 -10.03
CA GLY A 254 0.44 -21.20 -10.31
C GLY A 254 1.26 -21.60 -9.09
N ALA A 255 2.58 -21.59 -9.29
CA ALA A 255 3.60 -22.30 -8.51
C ALA A 255 3.88 -21.72 -7.11
N VAL A 256 3.53 -20.45 -6.87
CA VAL A 256 3.75 -19.77 -5.58
C VAL A 256 2.42 -19.46 -4.90
N VAL A 257 2.28 -19.92 -3.65
CA VAL A 257 1.15 -19.57 -2.79
C VAL A 257 1.63 -18.72 -1.62
N VAL A 258 1.00 -17.56 -1.42
CA VAL A 258 1.32 -16.65 -0.32
C VAL A 258 0.13 -16.54 0.63
N VAL A 259 0.36 -16.80 1.91
CA VAL A 259 -0.68 -16.83 2.95
C VAL A 259 -0.35 -15.83 4.05
N ASP A 260 -1.28 -14.95 4.42
CA ASP A 260 -1.22 -14.16 5.65
C ASP A 260 -1.66 -15.00 6.85
N ARG A 261 -0.82 -15.05 7.89
CA ARG A 261 -1.10 -15.85 9.08
C ARG A 261 -0.59 -15.20 10.36
N PRO A 262 -1.47 -14.73 11.27
CA PRO A 262 -2.91 -14.55 11.12
C PRO A 262 -3.30 -13.63 9.96
N GLY A 263 -4.46 -13.91 9.37
CA GLY A 263 -5.02 -13.11 8.31
C GLY A 263 -5.58 -11.79 8.82
N VAL A 264 -5.72 -10.80 7.93
CA VAL A 264 -6.28 -9.47 8.29
C VAL A 264 -7.71 -9.58 8.85
N SER A 265 -8.44 -10.62 8.46
CA SER A 265 -9.78 -10.92 8.94
C SER A 265 -9.83 -11.60 10.32
N GLY A 266 -8.66 -11.99 10.86
CA GLY A 266 -8.51 -12.57 12.20
C GLY A 266 -8.53 -14.09 12.24
N GLU A 267 -8.58 -14.75 11.08
CA GLU A 267 -8.40 -16.18 10.88
C GLU A 267 -6.93 -16.60 11.05
N VAL A 268 -6.74 -17.84 11.49
CA VAL A 268 -5.41 -18.45 11.62
C VAL A 268 -5.48 -19.83 10.98
N MET A 269 -4.90 -19.96 9.80
CA MET A 269 -4.77 -21.26 9.12
C MET A 269 -3.96 -22.23 9.99
N GLY A 270 -4.37 -23.50 10.07
CA GLY A 270 -3.67 -24.56 10.79
C GLY A 270 -2.33 -24.92 10.15
N LEU A 271 -1.41 -25.48 10.95
CA LEU A 271 -0.12 -25.94 10.42
C LEU A 271 -0.27 -27.13 9.46
N ASP A 272 -1.22 -28.03 9.71
CA ASP A 272 -1.51 -29.14 8.79
C ASP A 272 -2.05 -28.63 7.45
N GLU A 273 -2.94 -27.62 7.46
CA GLU A 273 -3.45 -26.99 6.24
C GLU A 273 -2.31 -26.35 5.43
N ILE A 274 -1.39 -25.62 6.07
CA ILE A 274 -0.20 -25.06 5.40
C ILE A 274 0.68 -26.17 4.81
N ARG A 275 0.85 -27.28 5.56
CA ARG A 275 1.64 -28.42 5.11
C ARG A 275 1.04 -29.05 3.85
N GLU A 276 -0.28 -29.05 3.73
CA GLU A 276 -1.04 -29.70 2.64
C GLU A 276 -1.28 -28.79 1.42
N LEU A 277 -0.84 -27.52 1.45
CA LEU A 277 -0.94 -26.64 0.29
C LEU A 277 -0.15 -27.20 -0.91
N GLU A 278 -0.84 -27.43 -2.02
CA GLU A 278 -0.25 -27.90 -3.28
C GLU A 278 0.35 -26.71 -4.06
N ALA A 279 1.64 -26.45 -3.83
CA ALA A 279 2.42 -25.41 -4.50
C ALA A 279 3.92 -25.68 -4.37
N ASP A 280 4.70 -25.31 -5.40
CA ASP A 280 6.17 -25.45 -5.41
C ASP A 280 6.83 -24.58 -4.34
N VAL A 281 6.26 -23.39 -4.10
CA VAL A 281 6.71 -22.46 -3.08
C VAL A 281 5.51 -22.00 -2.25
N VAL A 282 5.63 -22.11 -0.93
CA VAL A 282 4.67 -21.51 0.00
C VAL A 282 5.37 -20.45 0.83
N ILE A 283 4.85 -19.23 0.75
CA ILE A 283 5.31 -18.11 1.55
C ILE A 283 4.25 -17.82 2.62
N VAL A 284 4.58 -18.06 3.88
CA VAL A 284 3.70 -17.73 5.01
C VAL A 284 4.16 -16.41 5.60
N ASP A 285 3.37 -15.36 5.44
CA ASP A 285 3.59 -14.10 6.14
C ASP A 285 3.07 -14.20 7.57
N GLU A 286 4.01 -14.40 8.48
CA GLU A 286 3.83 -14.47 9.92
C GLU A 286 4.17 -13.17 10.64
N THR A 287 4.08 -12.02 9.95
CA THR A 287 4.26 -10.70 10.56
C THR A 287 3.28 -10.45 11.71
N CYS A 288 2.06 -11.01 11.63
CA CYS A 288 1.07 -10.93 12.70
C CYS A 288 1.16 -12.10 13.69
N ALA A 289 1.96 -13.14 13.47
CA ALA A 289 2.03 -14.28 14.39
C ALA A 289 2.85 -13.97 15.67
N ALA A 290 3.17 -12.71 15.93
CA ALA A 290 3.65 -12.24 17.23
C ALA A 290 2.58 -12.47 18.34
N TYR A 291 1.30 -12.54 17.95
CA TYR A 291 0.18 -12.80 18.85
C TYR A 291 -0.10 -14.31 19.06
N LEU A 292 0.61 -15.19 18.35
CA LEU A 292 0.56 -16.63 18.56
C LEU A 292 1.69 -17.07 19.49
N GLU A 293 1.63 -18.30 20.00
CA GLU A 293 2.77 -18.87 20.72
C GLU A 293 3.90 -19.21 19.74
N PRO A 294 5.18 -19.17 20.14
CA PRO A 294 6.29 -19.52 19.24
C PRO A 294 6.16 -20.90 18.59
N HIS A 295 5.55 -21.86 19.29
CA HIS A 295 5.31 -23.22 18.77
C HIS A 295 4.19 -23.30 17.72
N ASP A 296 3.31 -22.29 17.64
CA ASP A 296 2.24 -22.21 16.64
C ASP A 296 2.77 -21.74 15.27
N SER A 297 4.04 -21.34 15.17
CA SER A 297 4.65 -20.79 13.95
C SER A 297 4.86 -21.84 12.85
N ALA A 298 4.63 -21.45 11.60
CA ALA A 298 4.91 -22.25 10.41
C ALA A 298 6.40 -22.58 10.25
N VAL A 299 7.31 -21.90 10.97
CA VAL A 299 8.74 -22.24 11.00
C VAL A 299 8.95 -23.72 11.39
N ARG A 300 8.05 -24.29 12.19
CA ARG A 300 8.07 -25.71 12.58
C ARG A 300 7.93 -26.68 11.41
N LEU A 301 7.42 -26.22 10.27
CA LEU A 301 7.24 -27.02 9.06
C LEU A 301 8.49 -27.03 8.16
N LEU A 302 9.50 -26.20 8.41
CA LEU A 302 10.72 -26.14 7.58
C LEU A 302 11.43 -27.50 7.37
N PRO A 303 11.47 -28.42 8.36
CA PRO A 303 12.04 -29.75 8.15
C PRO A 303 11.14 -30.70 7.35
N HIS A 304 9.86 -30.37 7.20
CA HIS A 304 8.81 -31.28 6.73
C HIS A 304 8.13 -30.83 5.44
N ARG A 305 8.32 -29.57 5.02
CA ARG A 305 7.74 -29.00 3.81
C ARG A 305 8.83 -28.35 2.97
N ARG A 306 9.07 -28.89 1.77
CA ARG A 306 9.94 -28.28 0.76
C ARG A 306 9.33 -26.97 0.24
N GLY A 307 10.17 -26.06 -0.25
CA GLY A 307 9.70 -24.79 -0.81
C GLY A 307 9.01 -23.85 0.18
N LEU A 308 9.08 -24.10 1.50
CA LEU A 308 8.46 -23.23 2.50
C LEU A 308 9.39 -22.06 2.85
N VAL A 309 8.82 -20.85 2.87
CA VAL A 309 9.41 -19.61 3.36
C VAL A 309 8.46 -18.98 4.37
N VAL A 310 8.95 -18.65 5.57
CA VAL A 310 8.17 -18.01 6.62
C VAL A 310 8.74 -16.62 6.89
N VAL A 311 7.91 -15.60 6.74
CA VAL A 311 8.30 -14.19 6.95
C VAL A 311 7.85 -13.73 8.33
N ARG A 312 8.77 -13.21 9.14
CA ARG A 312 8.54 -12.66 10.48
C ARG A 312 8.99 -11.20 10.51
N SER A 313 8.49 -10.41 11.48
CA SER A 313 8.92 -9.03 11.67
C SER A 313 8.90 -8.58 13.13
N MET A 314 9.71 -7.58 13.43
CA MET A 314 9.72 -6.86 14.71
C MET A 314 8.63 -5.77 14.82
N SER A 315 7.73 -5.67 13.84
CA SER A 315 6.80 -4.54 13.75
C SER A 315 5.56 -4.69 14.65
N LYS A 316 4.91 -5.86 14.63
CA LYS A 316 3.66 -6.12 15.37
C LYS A 316 3.94 -6.94 16.62
N GLY A 317 3.24 -6.67 17.72
CA GLY A 317 3.48 -7.28 19.02
C GLY A 317 4.76 -6.79 19.70
N TYR A 318 5.91 -6.83 19.02
CA TYR A 318 7.20 -6.33 19.56
C TYR A 318 7.28 -4.80 19.64
N CYS A 319 6.36 -4.07 19.00
CA CYS A 319 6.32 -2.60 18.96
C CYS A 319 7.61 -1.94 18.43
N CYS A 320 8.45 -2.67 17.70
CA CYS A 320 9.74 -2.22 17.18
C CYS A 320 9.68 -1.92 15.67
N GLY A 321 8.53 -1.44 15.19
CA GLY A 321 8.32 -1.10 13.78
C GLY A 321 9.33 -0.10 13.23
N GLY A 322 9.91 0.78 14.05
CA GLY A 322 10.95 1.72 13.62
C GLY A 322 12.28 1.07 13.23
N LEU A 323 12.58 -0.14 13.74
CA LEU A 323 13.87 -0.82 13.48
C LEU A 323 13.98 -1.39 12.06
N ARG A 324 12.84 -1.55 11.37
CA ARG A 324 12.77 -2.11 10.01
C ARG A 324 13.49 -3.45 9.89
N VAL A 325 13.26 -4.36 10.84
CA VAL A 325 13.80 -5.73 10.79
C VAL A 325 12.70 -6.74 10.47
N GLY A 326 12.96 -7.54 9.45
CA GLY A 326 12.20 -8.75 9.12
C GLY A 326 13.15 -9.93 8.91
N PHE A 327 12.61 -11.14 9.07
CA PHE A 327 13.33 -12.40 8.88
C PHE A 327 12.54 -13.28 7.92
N ALA A 328 13.18 -13.78 6.88
CA ALA A 328 12.70 -14.90 6.09
C ALA A 328 13.44 -16.16 6.57
N LEU A 329 12.68 -17.14 7.07
CA LEU A 329 13.16 -18.46 7.44
C LEU A 329 12.72 -19.45 6.36
N ALA A 330 13.67 -20.11 5.71
CA ALA A 330 13.42 -20.88 4.50
C ALA A 330 13.83 -22.35 4.66
N SER A 331 13.15 -23.21 3.92
CA SER A 331 13.49 -24.62 3.81
C SER A 331 14.83 -24.75 3.09
N LYS A 332 15.62 -25.78 3.42
CA LYS A 332 17.00 -25.91 2.93
C LYS A 332 17.09 -25.89 1.40
N ASP A 333 16.11 -26.46 0.72
CA ASP A 333 16.03 -26.55 -0.74
C ASP A 333 15.77 -25.21 -1.43
N ILE A 334 15.16 -24.23 -0.76
CA ILE A 334 14.82 -22.92 -1.33
C ILE A 334 15.61 -21.75 -0.73
N ALA A 335 16.31 -21.97 0.39
CA ALA A 335 17.05 -20.92 1.11
C ALA A 335 18.02 -20.12 0.22
N ARG A 336 18.73 -20.80 -0.70
CA ARG A 336 19.63 -20.12 -1.65
C ARG A 336 18.87 -19.18 -2.59
N ARG A 337 17.75 -19.63 -3.16
CA ARG A 337 16.90 -18.81 -4.06
C ARG A 337 16.33 -17.59 -3.34
N VAL A 338 15.97 -17.74 -2.05
CA VAL A 338 15.53 -16.61 -1.22
C VAL A 338 16.63 -15.54 -1.10
N ARG A 339 17.88 -15.94 -0.88
CA ARG A 339 19.02 -14.99 -0.80
C ARG A 339 19.35 -14.33 -2.14
N GLU A 340 19.20 -15.07 -3.24
CA GLU A 340 19.42 -14.55 -4.60
C GLU A 340 18.45 -13.40 -4.94
N VAL A 341 17.22 -13.42 -4.42
CA VAL A 341 16.21 -12.37 -4.66
C VAL A 341 16.14 -11.30 -3.56
N ALA A 342 16.68 -11.58 -2.38
CA ALA A 342 16.73 -10.64 -1.27
C ALA A 342 17.84 -9.61 -1.46
N ALA A 343 17.57 -8.36 -1.09
CA ALA A 343 18.60 -7.32 -1.09
C ALA A 343 19.67 -7.63 -0.01
N PRO A 344 20.96 -7.71 -0.36
CA PRO A 344 22.02 -7.84 0.63
C PRO A 344 22.15 -6.55 1.45
N LEU A 345 22.60 -6.67 2.69
CA LEU A 345 22.85 -5.56 3.62
C LEU A 345 21.61 -4.67 3.85
N ALA A 346 20.42 -5.26 3.75
CA ALA A 346 19.14 -4.55 3.87
C ALA A 346 18.80 -4.09 5.30
N VAL A 347 19.49 -4.61 6.32
CA VAL A 347 19.26 -4.29 7.72
C VAL A 347 20.51 -3.69 8.34
N SER A 348 20.37 -2.56 9.04
CA SER A 348 21.48 -1.98 9.78
C SER A 348 21.93 -2.88 10.94
N ALA A 349 23.24 -2.90 11.20
CA ALA A 349 23.84 -3.66 12.28
C ALA A 349 23.17 -3.39 13.65
N LEU A 350 22.96 -2.10 13.98
CA LEU A 350 22.27 -1.69 15.21
C LEU A 350 20.84 -2.26 15.31
N SER A 351 20.06 -2.17 14.25
CA SER A 351 18.67 -2.65 14.27
C SER A 351 18.59 -4.16 14.39
N LEU A 352 19.50 -4.88 13.72
CA LEU A 352 19.59 -6.33 13.83
C LEU A 352 20.02 -6.74 15.24
N ASP A 353 21.09 -6.16 15.78
CA ASP A 353 21.61 -6.52 17.11
C ASP A 353 20.57 -6.24 18.21
N LEU A 354 19.85 -5.11 18.14
CA LEU A 354 18.75 -4.81 19.06
C LEU A 354 17.60 -5.83 18.95
N SER A 355 17.26 -6.24 17.73
CA SER A 355 16.22 -7.24 17.50
C SER A 355 16.62 -8.61 18.05
N LEU A 356 17.88 -9.00 17.87
CA LEU A 356 18.44 -10.24 18.40
C LEU A 356 18.54 -10.20 19.93
N ALA A 357 18.89 -9.06 20.52
CA ALA A 357 18.87 -8.88 21.97
C ALA A 357 17.46 -9.02 22.56
N LEU A 358 16.43 -8.51 21.86
CA LEU A 358 15.04 -8.67 22.27
C LEU A 358 14.57 -10.14 22.17
N LEU A 359 14.82 -10.79 21.03
CA LEU A 359 14.46 -12.20 20.81
C LEU A 359 15.25 -13.15 21.72
N GLY A 360 16.48 -12.80 22.08
CA GLY A 360 17.35 -13.56 22.97
C GLY A 360 16.83 -13.65 24.41
N GLN A 361 15.90 -12.79 24.82
CA GLN A 361 15.21 -12.87 26.11
C GLN A 361 14.12 -13.95 26.14
N GLY A 362 13.89 -14.67 25.03
CA GLY A 362 12.84 -15.66 24.90
C GLY A 362 11.50 -15.05 24.51
N ASP A 363 10.42 -15.61 25.03
CA ASP A 363 9.07 -15.20 24.68
C ASP A 363 8.58 -14.00 25.51
N VAL A 364 9.05 -12.82 25.12
CA VAL A 364 8.73 -11.53 25.74
C VAL A 364 7.29 -11.05 25.48
N LEU A 365 6.54 -11.73 24.60
CA LEU A 365 5.19 -11.35 24.21
C LEU A 365 4.10 -12.04 25.03
N ARG A 366 4.46 -12.96 25.93
CA ARG A 366 3.51 -13.64 26.83
C ARG A 366 2.57 -12.66 27.57
N PRO A 367 3.05 -11.58 28.22
CA PRO A 367 2.17 -10.66 28.93
C PRO A 367 1.15 -9.97 28.02
N LEU A 368 1.55 -9.66 26.78
CA LEU A 368 0.66 -9.10 25.78
C LEU A 368 -0.44 -10.10 25.40
N ARG A 369 -0.09 -11.37 25.14
CA ARG A 369 -1.07 -12.41 24.80
C ARG A 369 -2.05 -12.69 25.95
N GLU A 370 -1.57 -12.71 27.18
CA GLU A 370 -2.41 -12.83 28.38
C GLU A 370 -3.40 -11.67 28.48
N ARG A 371 -2.94 -10.44 28.21
CA ARG A 371 -3.83 -9.27 28.19
C ARG A 371 -4.90 -9.36 27.11
N ILE A 372 -4.53 -9.77 25.90
CA ILE A 372 -5.48 -9.93 24.79
C ILE A 372 -6.58 -10.92 25.19
N ARG A 373 -6.19 -12.09 25.73
CA ARG A 373 -7.12 -13.12 26.20
C ARG A 373 -8.08 -12.61 27.27
N ALA A 374 -7.58 -11.76 28.18
CA ALA A 374 -8.41 -11.20 29.26
C ALA A 374 -9.39 -10.11 28.77
N VAL A 375 -8.99 -9.28 27.80
CA VAL A 375 -9.76 -8.08 27.41
C VAL A 375 -10.70 -8.32 26.24
N LYS A 376 -10.28 -9.12 25.26
CA LYS A 376 -11.01 -9.30 24.01
C LYS A 376 -12.48 -9.72 24.21
N PRO A 377 -12.83 -10.65 25.12
CA PRO A 377 -14.23 -11.03 25.37
C PRO A 377 -15.11 -9.84 25.73
N SER A 378 -14.71 -9.02 26.71
CA SER A 378 -15.48 -7.84 27.13
C SER A 378 -15.63 -6.78 26.03
N PHE A 379 -14.68 -6.72 25.09
CA PHE A 379 -14.79 -5.83 23.93
C PHE A 379 -15.72 -6.38 22.85
N VAL A 380 -15.74 -7.71 22.66
CA VAL A 380 -16.68 -8.39 21.78
C VAL A 380 -18.11 -8.19 22.28
N ASP A 381 -18.36 -8.36 23.58
CA ASP A 381 -19.69 -8.23 24.20
C ASP A 381 -20.28 -6.81 24.07
N LEU A 382 -19.43 -5.79 23.88
CA LEU A 382 -19.86 -4.40 23.70
C LEU A 382 -20.42 -4.12 22.29
N LEU A 383 -19.99 -4.89 21.28
CA LEU A 383 -20.22 -4.57 19.88
C LEU A 383 -21.56 -5.15 19.39
N PRO A 384 -22.40 -4.38 18.69
CA PRO A 384 -23.75 -4.81 18.30
C PRO A 384 -23.77 -5.96 17.29
N GLU A 385 -22.77 -6.01 16.39
CA GLU A 385 -22.56 -7.08 15.42
C GLU A 385 -21.06 -7.27 15.21
N VAL A 386 -20.53 -8.45 15.55
CA VAL A 386 -19.08 -8.68 15.57
C VAL A 386 -18.71 -10.09 15.14
N ALA A 387 -17.73 -10.17 14.23
CA ALA A 387 -16.96 -11.38 13.97
C ALA A 387 -15.69 -11.31 14.84
N PRO A 388 -15.60 -12.11 15.92
CA PRO A 388 -14.50 -12.00 16.89
C PRO A 388 -13.16 -12.48 16.31
N GLY A 389 -13.16 -13.35 15.31
CA GLY A 389 -11.94 -14.01 14.81
C GLY A 389 -11.28 -14.91 15.85
N ASP A 390 -10.02 -15.32 15.63
CA ASP A 390 -9.26 -16.14 16.57
C ASP A 390 -9.11 -15.43 17.94
N PRO A 391 -9.33 -16.11 19.08
CA PRO A 391 -9.26 -15.47 20.40
C PRO A 391 -7.89 -14.86 20.75
N ARG A 392 -6.81 -15.28 20.06
CA ARG A 392 -5.44 -14.81 20.30
C ARG A 392 -5.12 -13.49 19.60
N VAL A 393 -5.84 -13.13 18.53
CA VAL A 393 -5.51 -11.92 17.76
C VAL A 393 -6.16 -10.66 18.37
N PRO A 394 -5.44 -9.53 18.48
CA PRO A 394 -5.92 -8.30 19.12
C PRO A 394 -6.80 -7.44 18.22
N TRP A 395 -7.61 -8.05 17.36
CA TRP A 395 -8.61 -7.33 16.58
C TRP A 395 -9.88 -8.16 16.40
N VAL A 396 -10.95 -7.45 16.07
CA VAL A 396 -12.26 -8.00 15.70
C VAL A 396 -12.72 -7.32 14.41
N ARG A 397 -13.74 -7.88 13.78
CA ARG A 397 -14.40 -7.27 12.62
C ARG A 397 -15.85 -6.98 12.91
N VAL A 398 -16.33 -5.87 12.38
CA VAL A 398 -17.75 -5.49 12.39
C VAL A 398 -18.19 -5.17 10.96
N PRO A 399 -19.46 -5.39 10.60
CA PRO A 399 -19.98 -4.99 9.29
C PRO A 399 -19.98 -3.46 9.13
N ALA A 400 -20.01 -2.98 7.89
CA ALA A 400 -20.05 -1.55 7.60
C ALA A 400 -21.29 -0.84 8.19
N SER A 401 -22.38 -1.56 8.43
CA SER A 401 -23.58 -1.05 9.12
C SER A 401 -23.29 -0.49 10.52
N VAL A 402 -22.22 -0.93 11.18
CA VAL A 402 -21.82 -0.49 12.52
C VAL A 402 -21.07 0.85 12.49
N GLU A 403 -20.76 1.41 11.32
CA GLU A 403 -20.02 2.68 11.19
C GLU A 403 -20.71 3.85 11.91
N GLY A 404 -22.04 3.97 11.81
CA GLY A 404 -22.80 5.00 12.52
C GLY A 404 -22.68 4.88 14.04
N TRP A 405 -22.80 3.66 14.57
CA TRP A 405 -22.64 3.37 16.00
C TRP A 405 -21.24 3.71 16.52
N LEU A 406 -20.21 3.45 15.71
CA LEU A 406 -18.83 3.84 16.01
C LEU A 406 -18.67 5.36 16.05
N ALA A 407 -19.20 6.05 15.04
CA ALA A 407 -19.12 7.50 14.93
C ALA A 407 -19.81 8.23 16.10
N GLU A 408 -20.99 7.77 16.53
CA GLU A 408 -21.71 8.28 17.70
C GLU A 408 -20.89 8.17 19.01
N ARG A 409 -19.98 7.20 19.08
CA ARG A 409 -19.10 6.95 20.24
C ARG A 409 -17.69 7.52 20.04
N GLY A 410 -17.44 8.24 18.94
CA GLY A 410 -16.12 8.75 18.60
C GLY A 410 -15.08 7.65 18.35
N LEU A 411 -15.50 6.46 17.94
CA LEU A 411 -14.61 5.33 17.66
C LEU A 411 -14.26 5.30 16.17
N ARG A 412 -12.99 5.06 15.85
CA ARG A 412 -12.51 4.94 14.46
C ARG A 412 -11.96 3.55 14.18
N GLY A 413 -12.49 2.89 13.15
CA GLY A 413 -12.02 1.59 12.69
C GLY A 413 -11.28 1.64 11.36
N LYS A 414 -10.59 0.54 11.01
CA LYS A 414 -9.90 0.41 9.73
C LYS A 414 -10.87 -0.21 8.72
N ALA A 415 -11.27 0.55 7.70
CA ALA A 415 -12.06 0.02 6.60
C ALA A 415 -11.32 -1.12 5.88
N LEU A 416 -12.06 -2.18 5.60
CA LEU A 416 -11.71 -3.34 4.78
C LEU A 416 -12.77 -3.48 3.67
N PRO A 417 -12.49 -4.20 2.57
CA PRO A 417 -13.49 -4.40 1.51
C PRO A 417 -14.82 -4.98 1.99
N ASP A 418 -14.80 -5.79 3.06
CA ASP A 418 -15.93 -6.54 3.59
C ASP A 418 -16.31 -6.13 5.03
N GLY A 419 -15.94 -4.92 5.45
CA GLY A 419 -16.35 -4.37 6.76
C GLY A 419 -15.31 -3.47 7.40
N ILE A 420 -15.29 -3.45 8.73
CA ILE A 420 -14.41 -2.58 9.51
C ILE A 420 -13.66 -3.43 10.54
N ARG A 421 -12.34 -3.31 10.57
CA ARG A 421 -11.49 -3.93 11.59
C ARG A 421 -11.26 -2.98 12.75
N LEU A 422 -11.50 -3.46 13.97
CA LEU A 422 -11.25 -2.73 15.21
C LEU A 422 -10.16 -3.44 16.01
N SER A 423 -9.12 -2.71 16.39
CA SER A 423 -8.09 -3.21 17.31
C SER A 423 -8.65 -3.20 18.73
N VAL A 424 -8.39 -4.27 19.49
CA VAL A 424 -8.83 -4.39 20.88
C VAL A 424 -8.15 -3.31 21.73
N PRO A 425 -8.88 -2.53 22.54
CA PRO A 425 -8.29 -1.53 23.43
C PRO A 425 -7.67 -2.23 24.64
N LEU A 426 -6.35 -2.38 24.69
CA LEU A 426 -5.67 -3.19 25.69
C LEU A 426 -5.38 -2.44 26.99
N SER A 427 -5.02 -1.15 26.96
CA SER A 427 -4.75 -0.39 28.18
C SER A 427 -6.03 0.02 28.90
N GLU A 428 -5.98 0.12 30.24
CA GLU A 428 -7.14 0.57 31.02
C GLU A 428 -7.63 1.96 30.60
N ARG A 429 -6.71 2.84 30.16
CA ARG A 429 -7.07 4.15 29.61
C ARG A 429 -7.94 4.01 28.36
N ARG A 430 -7.53 3.18 27.40
CA ARG A 430 -8.28 2.98 26.15
C ARG A 430 -9.57 2.21 26.39
N ARG A 431 -9.58 1.23 27.30
CA ARG A 431 -10.80 0.51 27.71
C ARG A 431 -11.84 1.47 28.26
N ARG A 432 -11.50 2.32 29.23
CA ARG A 432 -12.42 3.33 29.77
C ARG A 432 -12.94 4.27 28.68
N ALA A 433 -12.06 4.74 27.79
CA ALA A 433 -12.45 5.61 26.70
C ALA A 433 -13.40 4.95 25.67
N VAL A 434 -13.42 3.61 25.57
CA VAL A 434 -14.31 2.85 24.67
C VAL A 434 -15.59 2.42 25.39
N LEU A 435 -15.51 2.08 26.68
CA LEU A 435 -16.62 1.52 27.46
C LEU A 435 -17.55 2.59 28.06
N GLY A 436 -17.06 3.82 28.27
CA GLY A 436 -17.79 4.86 28.99
C GLY A 436 -17.57 4.78 30.49
#